data_AF-D1W0H3-F1
#
_entry.id   AF-D1W0H3-F1
#
_cell.length_a   1.000
_cell.length_b   1.000
_cell.length_c   1.000
_cell.angle_alpha   90.00
_cell.angle_beta   90.00
_cell.angle_gamma   90.00
#
_symmetry.space_group_name_H-M   'P 1'
#
loop_
_entity.id
_entity.type
_entity.pdbx_description
1 polymer ?
#
loop_
_entity_poly.entity_id
_entity_poly.type
_entity_poly.pdbx_seq_one_letter_code
_entity_poly.pdbx_strand_id
1 'polypeptide(L)'
;MDMNDELMKVSLSEAIYEKKQGTATSYYWKSGSRILPNRVSIKNVEMAKVARKGRNLQHPFAGQFIATFTTKEESPLKLHKPYNVRTQIWQHEYYPQFIGYGTLGISDAEGRVTDKSDTGDLLVFFSKDADWQTIRIFIFAGMGKNPEHRDSAMIYANKLINDVE
;
A
#
# COMPACT_ATOMS: atom_id res chain seq x y z
N MET A 1 8.66 -20.75 -15.00
CA MET A 1 7.98 -19.83 -14.06
C MET A 1 6.51 -20.17 -14.14
N ASP A 2 5.81 -20.35 -13.02
CA ASP A 2 4.36 -20.61 -13.06
C ASP A 2 3.66 -19.40 -13.71
N MET A 3 2.59 -19.63 -14.50
CA MET A 3 1.81 -18.58 -15.16
C MET A 3 1.31 -17.53 -14.16
N ASN A 4 1.07 -17.96 -12.91
CA ASN A 4 0.70 -17.06 -11.82
C ASN A 4 1.87 -16.16 -11.37
N ASP A 5 3.10 -16.69 -11.27
CA ASP A 5 4.28 -15.91 -10.90
C ASP A 5 4.64 -14.88 -12.00
N GLU A 6 4.43 -15.20 -13.28
CA GLU A 6 4.61 -14.24 -14.39
C GLU A 6 3.60 -13.09 -14.31
N LEU A 7 2.32 -13.39 -14.05
CA LEU A 7 1.29 -12.38 -13.83
C LEU A 7 1.63 -11.47 -12.64
N MET A 8 2.05 -12.06 -11.51
CA MET A 8 2.45 -11.31 -10.33
C MET A 8 3.63 -10.40 -10.64
N LYS A 9 4.65 -10.92 -11.33
CA LYS A 9 5.83 -10.13 -11.73
C LYS A 9 5.48 -8.95 -12.65
N VAL A 10 4.61 -9.14 -13.64
CA VAL A 10 4.18 -8.08 -14.57
C VAL A 10 3.36 -7.00 -13.85
N SER A 11 2.52 -7.40 -12.90
CA SER A 11 1.69 -6.46 -12.13
C SER A 11 2.43 -5.72 -11.03
N LEU A 12 3.64 -6.19 -10.65
CA LEU A 12 4.38 -5.68 -9.51
C LEU A 12 5.17 -4.40 -9.83
N SER A 13 4.97 -3.39 -9.00
CA SER A 13 5.89 -2.29 -8.78
C SER A 13 6.32 -2.26 -7.32
N GLU A 14 7.53 -1.80 -7.05
CA GLU A 14 8.05 -1.71 -5.69
C GLU A 14 8.53 -0.30 -5.39
N ALA A 15 8.15 0.27 -4.25
CA ALA A 15 8.64 1.56 -3.78
C ALA A 15 9.21 1.43 -2.35
N ILE A 16 10.38 2.04 -2.13
CA ILE A 16 11.05 2.04 -0.83
C ILE A 16 11.04 3.46 -0.26
N TYR A 17 10.68 3.56 1.01
CA TYR A 17 10.55 4.80 1.75
C TYR A 17 11.36 4.76 3.03
N GLU A 18 12.02 5.88 3.35
CA GLU A 18 12.81 6.04 4.56
C GLU A 18 12.14 7.07 5.48
N LYS A 19 12.08 6.76 6.78
CA LYS A 19 11.44 7.61 7.78
C LYS A 19 12.18 8.93 7.88
N LYS A 20 11.44 10.04 7.83
CA LYS A 20 12.01 11.37 8.03
C LYS A 20 12.41 11.52 9.50
N GLN A 21 13.69 11.85 9.72
CA GLN A 21 14.20 12.18 11.05
C GLN A 21 13.35 13.24 11.76
N GLY A 22 13.10 13.03 13.05
CA GLY A 22 12.27 13.92 13.87
C GLY A 22 10.76 13.82 13.60
N THR A 23 10.30 12.84 12.80
CA THR A 23 8.86 12.60 12.62
C THR A 23 8.47 11.17 12.98
N ALA A 24 7.29 11.02 13.56
CA ALA A 24 6.77 9.70 13.90
C ALA A 24 6.19 8.95 12.69
N THR A 25 5.71 9.68 11.68
CA THR A 25 4.81 9.11 10.65
C THR A 25 5.17 9.49 9.23
N SER A 26 6.09 10.42 8.98
CA SER A 26 6.41 10.88 7.63
C SER A 26 7.59 10.11 7.06
N TYR A 27 7.47 9.72 5.80
CA TYR A 27 8.50 9.00 5.06
C TYR A 27 8.75 9.67 3.72
N TYR A 28 10.00 9.66 3.28
CA TYR A 28 10.40 10.13 1.96
C TYR A 28 10.80 8.95 1.09
N TRP A 29 10.41 9.01 -0.18
CA TRP A 29 10.84 8.05 -1.17
C TRP A 29 12.37 7.98 -1.21
N LYS A 30 12.89 6.76 -1.28
CA LYS A 30 14.31 6.46 -1.33
C LYS A 30 14.71 5.84 -2.68
N SER A 31 13.94 4.85 -3.15
CA SER A 31 14.23 4.12 -4.39
C SER A 31 13.00 3.36 -4.91
N GLY A 32 13.11 2.83 -6.13
CA GLY A 32 12.06 2.03 -6.79
C GLY A 32 11.10 2.85 -7.63
N SER A 33 9.88 2.35 -7.79
CA SER A 33 8.79 2.98 -8.52
C SER A 33 8.41 4.34 -7.93
N ARG A 34 8.07 5.28 -8.82
CA ARG A 34 7.55 6.62 -8.49
C ARG A 34 6.02 6.68 -8.66
N ILE A 35 5.35 5.53 -8.75
CA ILE A 35 3.90 5.49 -8.93
C ILE A 35 3.16 6.10 -7.74
N LEU A 36 3.69 5.97 -6.52
CA LEU A 36 3.19 6.63 -5.31
C LEU A 36 3.92 7.97 -5.05
N PRO A 37 3.34 8.90 -4.29
CA PRO A 37 3.98 10.18 -4.02
C PRO A 37 5.32 10.04 -3.28
N ASN A 38 6.23 10.97 -3.52
CA ASN A 38 7.54 11.05 -2.86
C ASN A 38 7.40 11.27 -1.35
N ARG A 39 6.37 12.06 -0.97
CA ARG A 39 5.82 12.34 0.37
C ARG A 39 4.79 11.31 0.84
N VAL A 40 5.08 10.36 1.74
CA VAL A 40 4.02 9.54 2.35
C VAL A 40 3.96 9.69 3.88
N SER A 41 2.78 9.45 4.45
CA SER A 41 2.58 9.31 5.89
C SER A 41 1.96 7.96 6.20
N ILE A 42 2.58 7.21 7.08
CA ILE A 42 2.06 5.93 7.60
C ILE A 42 1.87 6.09 9.11
N LYS A 43 0.66 5.80 9.59
CA LYS A 43 0.28 5.92 11.00
C LYS A 43 -0.17 4.58 11.51
N ASN A 44 0.31 4.18 12.69
CA ASN A 44 -0.06 2.96 13.40
C ASN A 44 -1.27 3.17 14.35
N VAL A 45 -2.07 4.21 14.11
CA VAL A 45 -3.24 4.56 14.93
C VAL A 45 -4.46 4.77 14.04
N GLU A 46 -5.61 4.29 14.51
CA GLU A 46 -6.89 4.41 13.81
C GLU A 46 -7.36 5.87 13.87
N MET A 47 -7.28 6.60 12.76
CA MET A 47 -7.54 8.04 12.72
C MET A 47 -9.03 8.42 12.61
N ALA A 48 -9.89 7.48 12.20
CA ALA A 48 -11.31 7.74 11.98
C ALA A 48 -12.12 6.49 12.33
N LYS A 49 -13.28 6.64 12.99
CA LYS A 49 -14.22 5.52 13.22
C LYS A 49 -14.58 4.89 11.88
N VAL A 50 -14.06 3.71 11.61
CA VAL A 50 -14.33 2.99 10.37
C VAL A 50 -15.63 2.20 10.54
N ALA A 51 -16.45 2.15 9.48
CA ALA A 51 -17.64 1.30 9.49
C ALA A 51 -17.22 -0.17 9.67
N ARG A 52 -17.80 -0.86 10.66
CA ARG A 52 -17.60 -2.28 10.93
C ARG A 52 -18.25 -3.15 9.85
N LYS A 53 -17.63 -3.22 8.68
CA LYS A 53 -18.05 -4.02 7.53
C LYS A 53 -16.84 -4.57 6.78
N GLY A 54 -17.00 -5.72 6.12
CA GLY A 54 -15.98 -6.32 5.26
C GLY A 54 -14.66 -6.57 6.00
N ARG A 55 -13.55 -6.10 5.42
CA ARG A 55 -12.19 -6.26 5.98
C ARG A 55 -12.05 -5.73 7.41
N ASN A 56 -12.80 -4.70 7.78
CA ASN A 56 -12.77 -4.14 9.14
C ASN A 56 -13.37 -5.06 10.21
N LEU A 57 -14.09 -6.12 9.80
CA LEU A 57 -14.55 -7.18 10.70
C LEU A 57 -13.65 -8.42 10.66
N GLN A 58 -12.93 -8.62 9.55
CA GLN A 58 -12.20 -9.86 9.26
C GLN A 58 -10.73 -9.79 9.68
N HIS A 59 -10.12 -8.61 9.62
CA HIS A 59 -8.68 -8.46 9.79
C HIS A 59 -8.36 -7.34 10.78
N PRO A 60 -7.38 -7.54 11.70
CA PRO A 60 -6.96 -6.49 12.61
C PRO A 60 -6.45 -5.27 11.85
N PHE A 61 -6.76 -4.08 12.36
CA PHE A 61 -6.23 -2.83 11.82
C PHE A 61 -4.78 -2.64 12.25
N ALA A 62 -3.88 -2.38 11.29
CA ALA A 62 -2.48 -2.06 11.54
C ALA A 62 -2.17 -0.57 11.38
N GLY A 63 -2.91 0.15 10.55
CA GLY A 63 -2.60 1.55 10.30
C GLY A 63 -3.30 2.17 9.10
N GLN A 64 -2.85 3.38 8.75
CA GLN A 64 -3.32 4.10 7.57
C GLN A 64 -2.14 4.67 6.79
N PHE A 65 -2.19 4.48 5.47
CA PHE A 65 -1.33 5.14 4.51
C PHE A 65 -2.06 6.36 3.93
N ILE A 66 -1.42 7.51 3.97
CA ILE A 66 -1.92 8.77 3.42
C ILE A 66 -0.79 9.45 2.67
N ALA A 67 -1.05 9.85 1.44
CA ALA A 67 -0.11 10.59 0.62
C ALA A 67 -0.84 11.57 -0.29
N THR A 68 -0.11 12.56 -0.78
CA THR A 68 -0.62 13.57 -1.70
C THR A 68 0.47 13.88 -2.70
N PHE A 69 0.16 13.78 -4.00
CA PHE A 69 1.11 14.21 -5.02
C PHE A 69 1.24 15.74 -5.02
N THR A 70 2.47 16.22 -5.17
CA THR A 70 2.74 17.62 -5.50
C THR A 70 2.36 17.90 -6.96
N THR A 71 2.28 19.18 -7.31
CA THR A 71 1.96 19.62 -8.68
C THR A 71 2.99 19.15 -9.71
N LYS A 72 4.26 18.97 -9.32
CA LYS A 72 5.36 18.57 -10.20
C LYS A 72 5.52 17.06 -10.38
N GLU A 73 4.94 16.25 -9.49
CA GLU A 73 5.01 14.80 -9.62
C GLU A 73 4.09 14.28 -10.71
N GLU A 74 4.55 13.27 -11.44
CA GLU A 74 3.80 12.59 -12.50
C GLU A 74 3.54 11.14 -12.10
N SER A 75 2.29 10.72 -12.20
CA SER A 75 1.87 9.36 -11.90
C SER A 75 0.50 9.08 -12.54
N PRO A 76 0.23 7.85 -13.01
CA PRO A 76 -1.10 7.46 -13.46
C PRO A 76 -2.16 7.55 -12.35
N LEU A 77 -1.74 7.58 -11.08
CA LEU A 77 -2.64 7.71 -9.92
C LEU A 77 -3.00 9.17 -9.59
N LYS A 78 -2.35 10.15 -10.25
CA LYS A 78 -2.58 11.58 -10.01
C LYS A 78 -3.68 12.10 -10.93
N LEU A 79 -4.93 11.77 -10.62
CA LEU A 79 -6.08 12.15 -11.46
C LEU A 79 -6.75 13.45 -11.00
N HIS A 80 -7.42 13.45 -9.85
CA HIS A 80 -8.23 14.58 -9.41
C HIS A 80 -7.62 15.29 -8.20
N LYS A 81 -7.72 16.62 -8.14
CA LYS A 81 -7.31 17.40 -6.96
C LYS A 81 -8.15 16.98 -5.75
N PRO A 82 -7.57 16.86 -4.54
CA PRO A 82 -6.24 17.35 -4.16
C PRO A 82 -5.08 16.39 -4.44
N TYR A 83 -5.26 15.38 -5.31
CA TYR A 83 -4.26 14.36 -5.66
C TYR A 83 -3.90 13.44 -4.49
N ASN A 84 -4.90 13.12 -3.67
CA ASN A 84 -4.73 12.25 -2.54
C ASN A 84 -4.68 10.79 -2.97
N VAL A 85 -3.83 10.04 -2.28
CA VAL A 85 -3.75 8.59 -2.34
C VAL A 85 -3.84 8.07 -0.92
N ARG A 86 -4.74 7.12 -0.66
CA ARG A 86 -4.98 6.62 0.71
C ARG A 86 -5.31 5.14 0.70
N THR A 87 -4.92 4.46 1.77
CA THR A 87 -5.43 3.13 2.09
C THR A 87 -5.43 2.88 3.59
N GLN A 88 -6.34 2.02 4.05
CA GLN A 88 -6.23 1.41 5.37
C GLN A 88 -5.34 0.18 5.26
N ILE A 89 -4.57 -0.07 6.31
CA ILE A 89 -3.63 -1.18 6.38
C ILE A 89 -4.21 -2.19 7.37
N TRP A 90 -4.53 -3.37 6.88
CA TRP A 90 -5.03 -4.49 7.65
C TRP A 90 -3.97 -5.58 7.76
N GLN A 91 -3.88 -6.22 8.92
CA GLN A 91 -3.01 -7.39 9.12
C GLN A 91 -3.62 -8.63 8.48
N HIS A 92 -2.79 -9.50 7.95
CA HIS A 92 -3.23 -10.81 7.46
C HIS A 92 -2.63 -11.91 8.35
N GLU A 93 -3.46 -12.76 8.93
CA GLU A 93 -3.03 -13.75 9.92
C GLU A 93 -2.00 -14.74 9.36
N TYR A 94 -2.12 -15.11 8.08
CA TYR A 94 -1.18 -16.02 7.41
C TYR A 94 0.12 -15.35 6.96
N TYR A 95 0.23 -14.02 7.06
CA TYR A 95 1.42 -13.27 6.67
C TYR A 95 1.85 -12.25 7.75
N PRO A 96 2.16 -12.71 8.98
CA PRO A 96 2.46 -11.83 10.12
C PRO A 96 3.75 -11.01 9.96
N GLN A 97 4.62 -11.39 9.03
CA GLN A 97 5.85 -10.68 8.68
C GLN A 97 5.59 -9.36 7.93
N PHE A 98 4.39 -9.18 7.35
CA PHE A 98 3.99 -7.90 6.80
C PHE A 98 3.38 -7.01 7.89
N ILE A 99 3.59 -5.70 7.76
CA ILE A 99 2.83 -4.71 8.54
C ILE A 99 1.34 -4.89 8.24
N GLY A 100 1.04 -5.13 6.97
CA GLY A 100 -0.31 -5.42 6.50
C GLY A 100 -0.46 -5.12 5.01
N TYR A 101 -1.70 -5.03 4.57
CA TYR A 101 -2.05 -4.76 3.19
C TYR A 101 -3.27 -3.84 3.10
N GLY A 102 -3.50 -3.26 1.93
CA GLY A 102 -4.65 -2.42 1.65
C GLY A 102 -4.95 -2.29 0.16
N THR A 103 -6.12 -1.76 -0.18
CA THR A 103 -6.46 -1.41 -1.57
C THR A 103 -6.35 0.09 -1.78
N LEU A 104 -5.84 0.48 -2.94
CA LEU A 104 -5.48 1.86 -3.21
C LEU A 104 -6.71 2.71 -3.55
N GLY A 105 -6.98 3.74 -2.75
CA GLY A 105 -7.94 4.78 -3.07
C GLY A 105 -7.27 6.05 -3.55
N ILE A 106 -7.82 6.68 -4.58
CA ILE A 106 -7.40 8.01 -5.07
C ILE A 106 -8.52 9.03 -4.87
N SER A 107 -8.21 10.32 -4.90
CA SER A 107 -9.26 11.35 -4.87
C SER A 107 -10.13 11.31 -6.13
N ASP A 108 -11.44 11.37 -5.96
CA ASP A 108 -12.45 11.55 -7.00
C ASP A 108 -12.56 13.02 -7.45
N ALA A 109 -13.48 13.31 -8.38
CA ALA A 109 -13.70 14.64 -8.93
C ALA A 109 -14.09 15.68 -7.86
N GLU A 110 -14.72 15.24 -6.77
CA GLU A 110 -15.07 16.05 -5.60
C GLU A 110 -13.93 16.15 -4.57
N GLY A 111 -12.78 15.54 -4.85
CA GLY A 111 -11.58 15.54 -4.00
C GLY A 111 -11.65 14.59 -2.81
N ARG A 112 -12.62 13.66 -2.80
CA ARG A 112 -12.86 12.69 -1.73
C ARG A 112 -12.25 11.35 -2.10
N VAL A 113 -11.88 10.55 -1.11
CA VAL A 113 -11.49 9.15 -1.33
C VAL A 113 -12.63 8.30 -0.79
N THR A 114 -13.30 7.58 -1.69
CA THR A 114 -14.45 6.72 -1.36
C THR A 114 -14.27 5.34 -1.97
N ASP A 115 -15.13 4.39 -1.63
CA ASP A 115 -15.10 3.04 -2.20
C ASP A 115 -15.22 3.04 -3.75
N LYS A 116 -15.83 4.08 -4.33
CA LYS A 116 -15.95 4.23 -5.79
C LYS A 116 -14.65 4.69 -6.45
N SER A 117 -13.74 5.30 -5.70
CA SER A 117 -12.44 5.76 -6.18
C SER A 117 -11.30 4.83 -5.75
N ASP A 118 -11.63 3.61 -5.32
CA ASP A 118 -10.70 2.50 -5.14
C ASP A 118 -10.30 1.90 -6.49
N THR A 119 -9.00 1.97 -6.81
CA THR A 119 -8.44 1.52 -8.09
C THR A 119 -8.41 -0.01 -8.21
N GLY A 120 -8.51 -0.72 -7.08
CA GLY A 120 -8.33 -2.15 -7.01
C GLY A 120 -6.87 -2.59 -6.97
N ASP A 121 -5.91 -1.67 -6.93
CA ASP A 121 -4.50 -2.01 -6.76
C ASP A 121 -4.23 -2.45 -5.31
N LEU A 122 -3.49 -3.53 -5.14
CA LEU A 122 -3.09 -4.04 -3.84
C LEU A 122 -1.76 -3.42 -3.41
N LEU A 123 -1.72 -2.90 -2.19
CA LEU A 123 -0.50 -2.47 -1.52
C LEU A 123 -0.19 -3.45 -0.40
N VAL A 124 1.03 -3.99 -0.37
CA VAL A 124 1.56 -4.83 0.73
C VAL A 124 2.72 -4.10 1.38
N PHE A 125 2.63 -3.88 2.68
CA PHE A 125 3.57 -3.07 3.47
C PHE A 125 4.50 -3.96 4.29
N PHE A 126 5.79 -3.76 4.12
CA PHE A 126 6.83 -4.52 4.80
C PHE A 126 7.88 -3.59 5.41
N SER A 127 8.42 -3.99 6.56
CA SER A 127 9.65 -3.41 7.12
C SER A 127 10.47 -4.50 7.78
N LYS A 128 11.79 -4.44 7.61
CA LYS A 128 12.73 -5.27 8.38
C LYS A 128 12.95 -4.70 9.79
N ASP A 129 12.74 -3.41 9.96
CA ASP A 129 13.00 -2.69 11.19
C ASP A 129 11.74 -2.71 12.07
N ALA A 130 11.89 -3.07 13.35
CA ALA A 130 10.76 -3.12 14.28
C ALA A 130 10.05 -1.76 14.47
N ASP A 131 10.79 -0.66 14.32
CA ASP A 131 10.33 0.72 14.45
C ASP A 131 9.99 1.39 13.11
N TRP A 132 9.95 0.58 12.04
CA TRP A 132 9.56 0.99 10.69
C TRP A 132 10.40 2.15 10.19
N GLN A 133 11.74 2.06 10.26
CA GLN A 133 12.62 3.08 9.66
C GLN A 133 12.57 3.02 8.14
N THR A 134 12.61 1.83 7.57
CA THR A 134 12.45 1.62 6.13
C THR A 134 11.16 0.87 5.84
N ILE A 135 10.31 1.44 4.97
CA ILE A 135 9.09 0.78 4.48
C ILE A 135 9.29 0.41 3.02
N ARG A 136 9.12 -0.88 2.73
CA ARG A 136 9.01 -1.44 1.38
C ARG A 136 7.54 -1.65 1.08
N ILE A 137 7.05 -1.05 -0.02
CA ILE A 137 5.67 -1.19 -0.48
C ILE A 137 5.69 -1.94 -1.80
N PHE A 138 5.10 -3.13 -1.81
CA PHE A 138 4.80 -3.88 -3.04
C PHE A 138 3.43 -3.45 -3.55
N ILE A 139 3.35 -3.10 -4.82
CA ILE A 139 2.18 -2.52 -5.46
C ILE A 139 1.81 -3.45 -6.61
N PHE A 140 0.71 -4.18 -6.48
CA PHE A 140 0.22 -5.10 -7.50
C PHE A 140 -1.01 -4.52 -8.18
N ALA A 141 -0.86 -4.13 -9.45
CA ALA A 141 -1.92 -3.50 -10.22
C ALA A 141 -3.13 -4.43 -10.37
N GLY A 142 -4.33 -3.97 -9.98
CA GLY A 142 -5.59 -4.69 -10.11
C GLY A 142 -5.78 -5.94 -9.21
N MET A 143 -4.85 -6.27 -8.32
CA MET A 143 -4.88 -7.52 -7.55
C MET A 143 -5.64 -7.45 -6.21
N GLY A 144 -6.18 -6.29 -5.84
CA GLY A 144 -6.72 -6.04 -4.50
C GLY A 144 -8.18 -6.45 -4.28
N LYS A 145 -8.98 -6.56 -5.35
CA LYS A 145 -10.43 -6.82 -5.25
C LYS A 145 -10.80 -8.31 -5.23
N ASN A 146 -10.07 -9.14 -5.98
CA ASN A 146 -10.28 -10.59 -5.98
C ASN A 146 -9.43 -11.23 -4.85
N PRO A 147 -10.03 -11.97 -3.90
CA PRO A 147 -9.30 -12.64 -2.82
C PRO A 147 -8.20 -13.60 -3.32
N GLU A 148 -8.44 -14.39 -4.37
CA GLU A 148 -7.46 -15.35 -4.91
C GLU A 148 -6.24 -14.65 -5.52
N HIS A 149 -6.47 -13.54 -6.22
CA HIS A 149 -5.39 -12.72 -6.77
C HIS A 149 -4.59 -12.06 -5.65
N ARG A 150 -5.29 -11.54 -4.63
CA ARG A 150 -4.65 -10.93 -3.47
C ARG A 150 -3.78 -11.94 -2.75
N ASP A 151 -4.29 -13.13 -2.50
CA ASP A 151 -3.56 -14.17 -1.78
C ASP A 151 -2.35 -14.61 -2.60
N SER A 152 -2.49 -14.77 -3.92
CA SER A 152 -1.36 -15.03 -4.84
C SER A 152 -0.29 -13.94 -4.78
N ALA A 153 -0.70 -12.66 -4.77
CA ALA A 153 0.21 -11.52 -4.66
C ALA A 153 0.91 -11.49 -3.29
N MET A 154 0.23 -11.83 -2.21
CA MET A 154 0.83 -11.91 -0.88
C MET A 154 1.82 -13.08 -0.76
N ILE A 155 1.52 -14.25 -1.35
CA ILE A 155 2.48 -15.36 -1.48
C ILE A 155 3.72 -14.90 -2.24
N TYR A 156 3.53 -14.23 -3.38
CA TYR A 156 4.63 -13.75 -4.20
C TYR A 156 5.48 -12.70 -3.47
N ALA A 157 4.85 -11.71 -2.83
CA ALA A 157 5.53 -10.75 -1.97
C ALA A 157 6.27 -11.44 -0.82
N ASN A 158 5.71 -12.51 -0.26
CA ASN A 158 6.32 -13.26 0.83
C ASN A 158 7.59 -13.98 0.39
N LYS A 159 7.58 -14.57 -0.82
CA LYS A 159 8.80 -15.09 -1.46
C LYS A 159 9.84 -13.96 -1.52
N LEU A 160 9.52 -12.81 -2.12
CA LEU A 160 10.44 -11.66 -2.30
C LEU A 160 11.08 -11.09 -1.02
N ILE A 161 10.52 -11.37 0.17
CA ILE A 161 11.11 -10.91 1.45
C ILE A 161 11.84 -12.01 2.22
N ASN A 162 11.48 -13.28 2.03
CA ASN A 162 12.08 -14.41 2.75
C ASN A 162 13.19 -15.10 1.96
N ASP A 163 13.09 -15.14 0.63
CA ASP A 163 13.85 -16.04 -0.22
C ASP A 163 13.82 -15.56 -1.69
N VAL A 164 14.89 -15.43 -2.48
CA VAL A 164 16.36 -15.50 -2.38
C VAL A 164 16.84 -14.86 -3.72
N GLU A 165 18.12 -14.48 -3.83
CA GLU A 165 18.83 -14.65 -5.11
C GLU A 165 18.78 -16.11 -5.60
#